data_AF-A0A2N5AAQ7-F1
#
_entry.id   AF-A0A2N5AAQ7-F1
#
_cell.length_a   1.000
_cell.length_b   1.000
_cell.length_c   1.000
_cell.angle_alpha   90.00
_cell.angle_beta   90.00
_cell.angle_gamma   90.00
#
_symmetry.space_group_name_H-M   'P 1'
#
loop_
_entity.id
_entity.type
_entity.pdbx_description
1 polymer ?
#
loop_
_entity_poly.entity_id
_entity_poly.type
_entity_poly.pdbx_seq_one_letter_code
_entity_poly.pdbx_strand_id
1 'polypeptide(L)'
;TELLHESGIKVTTVVVDDDVAVKDSLYTAGRRGVANTVLIEKLVGAAAERGDSLEACAELGRRLNNLGHSIGIALGACTVPAAGQPSFTLKDDEMEFGVGIHGEPGIDRRRFSSLDQTVDEMFDTLLENGAYSRTLRQWNTVKGAWQEVKQSKTALQNGDRVIALVNNLGATPLSELYGVYHRLAQRCEASGIIIERNLIGSYCTSLDMSGFSITLLKVDDETLALWDAPVHTPALNWGN
;
A
#
# COMPACT_ATOMS: atom_id res chain seq x y z
N THR A 1 -10.50 -6.42 19.18
CA THR A 1 -11.47 -5.31 19.31
C THR A 1 -12.55 -5.60 20.34
N GLU A 2 -13.32 -6.69 20.18
CA GLU A 2 -14.39 -7.07 21.14
C GLU A 2 -13.89 -7.18 22.58
N LEU A 3 -12.80 -7.92 22.85
CA LEU A 3 -12.20 -8.04 24.19
C LEU A 3 -11.84 -6.69 24.83
N LEU A 4 -11.33 -5.73 24.05
CA LEU A 4 -11.01 -4.38 24.54
C LEU A 4 -12.29 -3.63 24.92
N HIS A 5 -13.32 -3.72 24.09
CA HIS A 5 -14.62 -3.10 24.34
C HIS A 5 -15.30 -3.69 25.59
N GLU A 6 -15.29 -5.02 25.74
CA GLU A 6 -15.79 -5.73 26.92
C GLU A 6 -15.04 -5.31 28.20
N SER A 7 -13.78 -4.92 28.06
CA SER A 7 -12.96 -4.37 29.14
C SER A 7 -13.18 -2.86 29.37
N GLY A 8 -14.17 -2.24 28.72
CA GLY A 8 -14.50 -0.82 28.88
C GLY A 8 -13.58 0.15 28.10
N ILE A 9 -12.72 -0.35 27.22
CA ILE A 9 -11.81 0.47 26.41
C ILE A 9 -12.51 0.90 25.12
N LYS A 10 -12.60 2.21 24.90
CA LYS A 10 -13.11 2.77 23.63
C LYS A 10 -12.15 2.41 22.51
N VAL A 11 -12.65 1.74 21.46
CA VAL A 11 -11.82 1.18 20.38
C VAL A 11 -12.59 1.19 19.07
N THR A 12 -11.91 1.29 17.94
CA THR A 12 -12.49 1.09 16.60
C THR A 12 -11.43 0.52 15.65
N THR A 13 -11.76 0.36 14.36
CA THR A 13 -10.88 -0.24 13.36
C THR A 13 -10.84 0.57 12.07
N VAL A 14 -9.69 0.54 11.42
CA VAL A 14 -9.47 0.89 10.00
C VAL A 14 -8.90 -0.36 9.35
N VAL A 15 -9.48 -0.78 8.23
CA VAL A 15 -9.01 -1.90 7.42
C VAL A 15 -8.35 -1.33 6.17
N VAL A 16 -7.19 -1.85 5.79
CA VAL A 16 -6.43 -1.41 4.61
C VAL A 16 -6.52 -2.49 3.52
N ASP A 17 -6.89 -2.08 2.31
CA ASP A 17 -7.11 -2.96 1.14
C ASP A 17 -6.62 -2.31 -0.18
N ASP A 18 -5.37 -1.82 -0.16
CA ASP A 18 -4.75 -1.03 -1.22
C ASP A 18 -4.24 -1.83 -2.43
N ASP A 19 -3.99 -3.13 -2.30
CA ASP A 19 -3.46 -3.95 -3.37
C ASP A 19 -4.48 -4.15 -4.52
N VAL A 20 -4.19 -3.60 -5.70
CA VAL A 20 -5.10 -3.61 -6.84
C VAL A 20 -5.05 -4.90 -7.67
N ALA A 21 -4.12 -5.82 -7.37
CA ALA A 21 -3.79 -6.93 -8.25
C ALA A 21 -4.86 -8.04 -8.23
N VAL A 22 -5.22 -8.53 -7.05
CA VAL A 22 -6.06 -9.72 -6.90
C VAL A 22 -7.26 -9.41 -6.01
N LYS A 23 -8.42 -9.97 -6.39
CA LYS A 23 -9.59 -10.11 -5.52
C LYS A 23 -9.71 -11.57 -5.12
N ASP A 24 -9.79 -11.81 -3.81
CA ASP A 24 -9.86 -13.14 -3.21
C ASP A 24 -8.56 -13.95 -3.44
N SER A 25 -7.59 -13.78 -2.52
CA SER A 25 -6.28 -14.45 -2.54
C SER A 25 -6.19 -15.55 -1.46
N LEU A 26 -5.10 -16.32 -1.42
CA LEU A 26 -4.93 -17.48 -0.53
C LEU A 26 -5.30 -17.21 0.93
N TYR A 27 -5.01 -16.00 1.43
CA TYR A 27 -5.23 -15.60 2.82
C TYR A 27 -6.15 -14.39 2.97
N THR A 28 -6.85 -13.96 1.92
CA THR A 28 -7.64 -12.71 1.94
C THR A 28 -8.92 -12.84 1.14
N ALA A 29 -10.06 -12.53 1.78
CA ALA A 29 -11.30 -12.23 1.09
C ALA A 29 -11.32 -10.73 0.72
N GLY A 30 -11.52 -10.39 -0.56
CA GLY A 30 -11.35 -9.04 -1.09
C GLY A 30 -9.91 -8.75 -1.53
N ARG A 31 -9.49 -7.47 -1.45
CA ARG A 31 -8.13 -7.02 -1.76
C ARG A 31 -7.22 -7.11 -0.55
N ARG A 32 -5.92 -7.32 -0.78
CA ARG A 32 -4.88 -7.38 0.26
C ARG A 32 -4.52 -5.98 0.76
N GLY A 33 -4.07 -5.89 2.01
CA GLY A 33 -3.44 -4.69 2.57
C GLY A 33 -1.92 -4.81 2.48
N VAL A 34 -1.26 -3.84 1.87
CA VAL A 34 0.19 -3.82 1.60
C VAL A 34 0.79 -2.46 1.99
N ALA A 35 1.70 -1.91 1.17
CA ALA A 35 2.58 -0.80 1.54
C ALA A 35 1.88 0.54 1.81
N ASN A 36 0.65 0.78 1.33
CA ASN A 36 -0.09 2.00 1.69
C ASN A 36 -0.42 2.06 3.19
N THR A 37 -0.39 0.92 3.89
CA THR A 37 -0.50 0.86 5.35
C THR A 37 0.50 1.81 6.02
N VAL A 38 1.76 1.86 5.55
CA VAL A 38 2.80 2.73 6.11
C VAL A 38 2.45 4.21 5.96
N LEU A 39 1.90 4.61 4.80
CA LEU A 39 1.49 5.99 4.55
C LEU A 39 0.31 6.39 5.43
N ILE A 40 -0.69 5.50 5.55
CA ILE A 40 -1.85 5.71 6.42
C ILE A 40 -1.43 5.79 7.89
N GLU A 41 -0.53 4.90 8.34
CA GLU A 41 0.02 4.92 9.70
C GLU A 41 0.69 6.26 10.01
N LYS A 42 1.53 6.79 9.11
CA LYS A 42 2.17 8.09 9.29
C LYS A 42 1.15 9.23 9.35
N LEU A 43 0.21 9.27 8.42
CA LEU A 43 -0.76 10.38 8.30
C LEU A 43 -1.76 10.40 9.45
N VAL A 44 -2.30 9.23 9.82
CA VAL A 44 -3.21 9.10 10.97
C VAL A 44 -2.44 9.27 12.28
N GLY A 45 -1.19 8.80 12.36
CA GLY A 45 -0.31 9.03 13.50
C GLY A 45 -0.06 10.53 13.75
N ALA A 46 0.19 11.30 12.69
CA ALA A 46 0.32 12.76 12.80
C ALA A 46 -0.99 13.45 13.26
N ALA A 47 -2.15 12.97 12.80
CA ALA A 47 -3.44 13.47 13.26
C ALA A 47 -3.66 13.15 14.76
N ALA A 48 -3.30 11.94 15.19
CA ALA A 48 -3.38 11.55 16.59
C ALA A 48 -2.45 12.39 17.49
N GLU A 49 -1.21 12.63 17.06
CA GLU A 49 -0.24 13.49 17.75
C GLU A 49 -0.73 14.94 17.85
N ARG A 50 -1.42 15.44 16.82
CA ARG A 50 -2.07 16.76 16.83
C ARG A 50 -3.21 16.87 17.85
N GLY A 51 -3.68 15.75 18.40
CA GLY A 51 -4.77 15.68 19.36
C GLY A 51 -6.15 15.45 18.75
N ASP A 52 -6.22 15.03 17.49
CA ASP A 52 -7.49 14.68 16.84
C ASP A 52 -8.16 13.49 17.58
N SER A 53 -9.49 13.47 17.59
CA SER A 53 -10.24 12.42 18.30
C SER A 53 -10.08 11.04 17.66
N LEU A 54 -10.41 9.97 18.42
CA LEU A 54 -10.45 8.60 17.90
C LEU A 54 -11.33 8.49 16.64
N GLU A 55 -12.47 9.18 16.64
CA GLU A 55 -13.38 9.25 15.50
C GLU A 55 -12.74 9.90 14.29
N ALA A 56 -12.10 11.06 14.46
CA ALA A 56 -11.44 11.79 13.38
C ALA A 56 -10.26 11.00 12.80
N CYS A 57 -9.45 10.36 13.66
CA CYS A 57 -8.36 9.48 13.23
C CYS A 57 -8.87 8.28 12.42
N ALA A 58 -9.96 7.64 12.87
CA ALA A 58 -10.55 6.52 12.17
C ALA A 58 -11.19 6.92 10.83
N GLU A 59 -11.87 8.07 10.79
CA GLU A 59 -12.44 8.62 9.56
C GLU A 59 -11.35 8.98 8.55
N LEU A 60 -10.28 9.63 9.00
CA LEU A 60 -9.11 9.92 8.16
C LEU A 60 -8.51 8.63 7.58
N GLY A 61 -8.23 7.62 8.40
CA GLY A 61 -7.66 6.36 7.92
C GLY A 61 -8.57 5.64 6.91
N ARG A 62 -9.88 5.63 7.13
CA ARG A 62 -10.86 5.06 6.18
C ARG A 62 -10.92 5.83 4.87
N ARG A 63 -10.83 7.17 4.93
CA ARG A 63 -10.75 8.03 3.75
C ARG A 63 -9.48 7.72 2.96
N LEU A 64 -8.31 7.73 3.60
CA LEU A 64 -7.02 7.46 2.98
C LEU A 64 -6.93 6.05 2.38
N ASN A 65 -7.54 5.05 3.03
CA ASN A 65 -7.62 3.71 2.46
C ASN A 65 -8.33 3.68 1.09
N ASN A 66 -9.32 4.56 0.87
CA ASN A 66 -10.01 4.66 -0.43
C ASN A 66 -9.23 5.45 -1.49
N LEU A 67 -8.14 6.11 -1.11
CA LEU A 67 -7.34 7.00 -1.96
C LEU A 67 -5.98 6.40 -2.36
N GLY A 68 -5.60 5.28 -1.74
CA GLY A 68 -4.34 4.59 -2.02
C GLY A 68 -4.51 3.32 -2.86
N HIS A 69 -3.60 3.18 -3.81
CA HIS A 69 -3.53 2.08 -4.77
C HIS A 69 -2.11 1.53 -4.81
N SER A 70 -1.98 0.22 -4.71
CA SER A 70 -0.67 -0.45 -4.67
C SER A 70 -0.63 -1.68 -5.58
N ILE A 71 0.54 -1.97 -6.12
CA ILE A 71 0.83 -3.25 -6.80
C ILE A 71 2.31 -3.61 -6.60
N GLY A 72 2.59 -4.90 -6.45
CA GLY A 72 3.95 -5.45 -6.31
C GLY A 72 4.29 -6.46 -7.39
N ILE A 73 5.58 -6.65 -7.62
CA ILE A 73 6.13 -7.73 -8.47
C ILE A 73 7.24 -8.45 -7.72
N ALA A 74 7.49 -9.72 -8.07
CA ALA A 74 8.65 -10.46 -7.60
C ALA A 74 9.39 -11.14 -8.75
N LEU A 75 10.71 -11.02 -8.76
CA LEU A 75 11.66 -11.76 -9.59
C LEU A 75 12.26 -12.97 -8.85
N GLY A 76 12.10 -13.01 -7.53
CA GLY A 76 12.51 -14.13 -6.69
C GLY A 76 11.65 -14.19 -5.44
N ALA A 77 11.22 -15.40 -5.07
CA ALA A 77 10.38 -15.63 -3.89
C ALA A 77 11.14 -15.37 -2.58
N CYS A 78 10.37 -15.10 -1.52
CA CYS A 78 10.90 -15.14 -0.16
C CYS A 78 11.03 -16.59 0.37
N THR A 79 11.94 -16.81 1.31
CA THR A 79 12.05 -18.05 2.07
C THR A 79 11.70 -17.81 3.53
N VAL A 80 10.58 -18.41 4.00
CA VAL A 80 10.26 -18.42 5.43
C VAL A 80 11.25 -19.36 6.14
N PRO A 81 12.01 -18.91 7.16
CA PRO A 81 13.08 -19.70 7.77
C PRO A 81 12.65 -21.09 8.27
N ALA A 82 11.42 -21.19 8.80
CA ALA A 82 10.87 -22.44 9.29
C ALA A 82 10.54 -23.45 8.18
N ALA A 83 10.24 -22.98 6.98
CA ALA A 83 9.96 -23.84 5.82
C ALA A 83 11.23 -24.34 5.14
N GLY A 84 12.33 -23.57 5.20
CA GLY A 84 13.64 -23.95 4.66
C GLY A 84 13.72 -24.02 3.13
N GLN A 85 12.66 -23.62 2.42
CA GLN A 85 12.56 -23.60 0.97
C GLN A 85 11.77 -22.37 0.49
N PRO A 86 12.00 -21.88 -0.75
CA PRO A 86 11.28 -20.73 -1.30
C PRO A 86 9.76 -20.95 -1.32
N SER A 87 8.98 -19.88 -1.09
CA SER A 87 7.50 -19.95 -1.09
C SER A 87 6.93 -20.28 -2.47
N PHE A 88 7.65 -19.91 -3.54
CA PHE A 88 7.40 -20.31 -4.91
C PHE A 88 8.72 -20.29 -5.71
N THR A 89 8.70 -20.82 -6.93
CA THR A 89 9.84 -20.78 -7.86
C THR A 89 9.41 -20.17 -9.19
N LEU A 90 10.32 -19.41 -9.81
CA LEU A 90 10.17 -18.79 -11.13
C LEU A 90 11.28 -19.30 -12.05
N LYS A 91 11.07 -19.18 -13.37
CA LYS A 91 12.15 -19.36 -14.36
C LYS A 91 13.04 -18.10 -14.42
N ASP A 92 14.23 -18.23 -14.99
CA ASP A 92 15.24 -17.16 -15.03
C ASP A 92 14.75 -15.82 -15.61
N ASP A 93 13.83 -15.84 -16.57
CA ASP A 93 13.27 -14.64 -17.20
C ASP A 93 11.80 -14.40 -16.84
N GLU A 94 11.31 -14.96 -15.74
CA GLU A 94 9.91 -14.88 -15.30
C GLU A 94 9.78 -14.01 -14.04
N MET A 95 8.66 -13.30 -13.93
CA MET A 95 8.25 -12.57 -12.73
C MET A 95 6.84 -12.98 -12.31
N GLU A 96 6.57 -12.93 -11.01
CA GLU A 96 5.21 -13.00 -10.45
C GLU A 96 4.64 -11.57 -10.41
N PHE A 97 3.72 -11.26 -11.32
CA PHE A 97 3.15 -9.92 -11.47
C PHE A 97 1.92 -9.74 -10.58
N GLY A 98 1.93 -8.76 -9.67
CA GLY A 98 0.88 -8.58 -8.68
C GLY A 98 1.06 -9.44 -7.43
N VAL A 99 2.29 -9.82 -7.08
CA VAL A 99 2.61 -10.69 -5.92
C VAL A 99 2.14 -10.08 -4.59
N GLY A 100 1.73 -10.93 -3.64
CA GLY A 100 1.44 -10.51 -2.27
C GLY A 100 2.66 -10.50 -1.34
N ILE A 101 2.57 -9.81 -0.21
CA ILE A 101 3.69 -9.64 0.76
C ILE A 101 3.99 -10.90 1.58
N HIS A 102 3.23 -11.99 1.43
CA HIS A 102 3.56 -13.31 2.00
C HIS A 102 3.91 -14.33 0.91
N GLY A 103 4.16 -13.86 -0.32
CA GLY A 103 4.41 -14.71 -1.47
C GLY A 103 3.14 -15.35 -2.05
N GLU A 104 1.96 -14.76 -1.80
CA GLU A 104 0.72 -15.19 -2.44
C GLU A 104 0.79 -14.95 -3.96
N PRO A 105 0.21 -15.86 -4.78
CA PRO A 105 0.12 -15.68 -6.22
C PRO A 105 -0.42 -14.31 -6.63
N GLY A 106 0.14 -13.79 -7.71
CA GLY A 106 -0.29 -12.54 -8.31
C GLY A 106 -1.42 -12.73 -9.33
N ILE A 107 -1.49 -11.79 -10.28
CA ILE A 107 -2.39 -11.87 -11.44
C ILE A 107 -1.96 -13.05 -12.32
N ASP A 108 -0.67 -13.10 -12.65
CA ASP A 108 -0.06 -14.15 -13.43
C ASP A 108 1.47 -14.17 -13.26
N ARG A 109 2.07 -15.18 -13.87
CA ARG A 109 3.50 -15.19 -14.16
C ARG A 109 3.70 -14.77 -15.59
N ARG A 110 4.64 -13.86 -15.80
CA ARG A 110 4.98 -13.36 -17.14
C ARG A 110 6.46 -13.12 -17.27
N ARG A 111 6.91 -12.97 -18.50
CA ARG A 111 8.31 -12.70 -18.80
C ARG A 111 8.72 -11.31 -18.28
N PHE A 112 9.82 -11.23 -17.53
CA PHE A 112 10.46 -9.96 -17.24
C PHE A 112 11.29 -9.53 -18.46
N SER A 113 10.86 -8.47 -19.13
CA SER A 113 11.56 -7.95 -20.31
C SER A 113 12.55 -6.84 -19.94
N SER A 114 12.10 -5.85 -19.19
CA SER A 114 12.85 -4.66 -18.81
C SER A 114 12.15 -3.95 -17.65
N LEU A 115 12.91 -3.16 -16.91
CA LEU A 115 12.39 -2.31 -15.84
C LEU A 115 11.26 -1.38 -16.33
N ASP A 116 11.46 -0.73 -17.48
CA ASP A 116 10.51 0.24 -18.01
C ASP A 116 9.16 -0.40 -18.31
N GLN A 117 9.16 -1.55 -19.00
CA GLN A 117 7.92 -2.27 -19.30
C GLN A 117 7.23 -2.76 -18.02
N THR A 118 7.98 -3.29 -17.04
CA THR A 118 7.40 -3.74 -15.78
C THR A 118 6.73 -2.60 -15.02
N VAL A 119 7.40 -1.45 -14.89
CA VAL A 119 6.82 -0.26 -14.25
C VAL A 119 5.63 0.25 -15.04
N ASP A 120 5.68 0.15 -16.37
CA ASP A 120 4.58 0.57 -17.22
C ASP A 120 3.31 -0.23 -16.99
N GLU A 121 3.44 -1.56 -17.00
CA GLU A 121 2.32 -2.47 -16.76
C GLU A 121 1.78 -2.35 -15.34
N MET A 122 2.66 -2.15 -14.34
CA MET A 122 2.24 -1.88 -12.95
C MET A 122 1.41 -0.60 -12.87
N PHE A 123 1.87 0.47 -13.51
CA PHE A 123 1.16 1.75 -13.52
C PHE A 123 -0.18 1.66 -14.24
N ASP A 124 -0.25 0.99 -15.40
CA ASP A 124 -1.51 0.75 -16.11
C ASP A 124 -2.49 0.00 -15.22
N THR A 125 -2.02 -1.03 -14.51
CA THR A 125 -2.85 -1.80 -13.58
C THR A 125 -3.37 -0.93 -12.42
N LEU A 126 -2.58 0.00 -11.89
CA LEU A 126 -3.04 0.94 -10.85
C LEU A 126 -4.21 1.80 -11.33
N LEU A 127 -4.21 2.21 -12.60
CA LEU A 127 -5.29 3.01 -13.18
C LEU A 127 -6.51 2.14 -13.53
N GLU A 128 -6.32 1.06 -14.28
CA GLU A 128 -7.38 0.17 -14.74
C GLU A 128 -8.14 -0.48 -13.57
N ASN A 129 -7.40 -0.90 -12.55
CA ASN A 129 -7.97 -1.55 -11.37
C ASN A 129 -8.20 -0.56 -10.20
N GLY A 130 -8.05 0.75 -10.42
CA GLY A 130 -8.19 1.76 -9.38
C GLY A 130 -9.64 1.89 -8.86
N ALA A 131 -10.62 1.76 -9.76
CA ALA A 131 -12.04 1.78 -9.39
C ALA A 131 -12.46 0.44 -8.76
N TYR A 132 -12.99 0.47 -7.54
CA TYR A 132 -13.35 -0.75 -6.82
C TYR A 132 -14.42 -0.52 -5.76
N SER A 133 -15.51 -1.30 -5.80
CA SER A 133 -16.58 -1.24 -4.79
C SER A 133 -16.61 -2.51 -3.97
N ARG A 134 -16.63 -2.36 -2.64
CA ARG A 134 -16.66 -3.49 -1.70
C ARG A 134 -17.33 -3.12 -0.38
N THR A 135 -17.57 -4.13 0.44
CA THR A 135 -18.02 -3.97 1.82
C THR A 135 -16.82 -4.16 2.75
N LEU A 136 -16.57 -3.19 3.62
CA LEU A 136 -15.62 -3.33 4.72
C LEU A 136 -16.38 -3.39 6.05
N ARG A 137 -15.84 -4.16 6.99
CA ARG A 137 -16.34 -4.21 8.37
C ARG A 137 -15.61 -3.19 9.23
N GLN A 138 -16.37 -2.39 9.96
CA GLN A 138 -15.84 -1.46 10.96
C GLN A 138 -16.52 -1.67 12.31
N TRP A 139 -15.75 -1.52 13.38
CA TRP A 139 -16.30 -1.62 14.73
C TRP A 139 -16.97 -0.31 15.15
N ASN A 140 -18.26 -0.36 15.48
CA ASN A 140 -18.98 0.78 16.02
C ASN A 140 -18.81 0.84 17.54
N THR A 141 -18.02 1.80 18.01
CA THR A 141 -17.68 1.91 19.45
C THR A 141 -18.88 2.23 20.35
N VAL A 142 -19.97 2.79 19.81
CA VAL A 142 -21.16 3.15 20.58
C VAL A 142 -22.10 1.95 20.71
N LYS A 143 -22.29 1.21 19.62
CA LYS A 143 -23.18 0.04 19.59
C LYS A 143 -22.52 -1.24 20.11
N GLY A 144 -21.19 -1.26 20.22
CA GLY A 144 -20.46 -2.48 20.61
C GLY A 144 -20.63 -3.60 19.60
N ALA A 145 -20.67 -3.27 18.30
CA ALA A 145 -20.95 -4.24 17.24
C ALA A 145 -20.24 -3.89 15.94
N TRP A 146 -19.99 -4.90 15.12
CA TRP A 146 -19.51 -4.74 13.77
C TRP A 146 -20.59 -4.20 12.85
N GLN A 147 -20.18 -3.28 11.97
CA GLN A 147 -21.02 -2.71 10.93
C GLN A 147 -20.38 -2.98 9.57
N GLU A 148 -21.19 -3.48 8.65
CA GLU A 148 -20.83 -3.60 7.25
C GLU A 148 -21.11 -2.28 6.54
N VAL A 149 -20.09 -1.72 5.92
CA VAL A 149 -20.18 -0.44 5.22
C VAL A 149 -19.69 -0.63 3.79
N LYS A 150 -20.58 -0.34 2.85
CA LYS A 150 -20.21 -0.26 1.43
C LYS A 150 -19.37 0.99 1.22
N GLN A 151 -18.21 0.84 0.61
CA GLN A 151 -17.44 1.99 0.15
C GLN A 151 -16.76 1.66 -1.18
N SER A 152 -16.38 2.72 -1.88
CA SER A 152 -15.86 2.64 -3.23
C SER A 152 -14.56 3.43 -3.34
N LYS A 153 -13.61 2.89 -4.09
CA LYS A 153 -12.41 3.57 -4.57
C LYS A 153 -12.68 4.14 -5.95
N THR A 154 -12.08 5.28 -6.24
CA THR A 154 -12.03 5.85 -7.59
C THR A 154 -10.63 5.65 -8.14
N ALA A 155 -10.51 5.34 -9.43
CA ALA A 155 -9.21 5.35 -10.08
C ALA A 155 -8.58 6.75 -10.08
N LEU A 156 -7.25 6.81 -10.06
CA LEU A 156 -6.49 8.04 -10.23
C LEU A 156 -6.73 8.65 -11.61
N GLN A 157 -6.77 9.97 -11.67
CA GLN A 157 -7.09 10.73 -12.88
C GLN A 157 -6.12 11.89 -13.09
N ASN A 158 -6.16 12.45 -14.30
CA ASN A 158 -5.42 13.66 -14.63
C ASN A 158 -5.73 14.80 -13.64
N GLY A 159 -4.69 15.48 -13.16
CA GLY A 159 -4.78 16.53 -12.15
C GLY A 159 -4.71 16.04 -10.71
N ASP A 160 -4.72 14.73 -10.47
CA ASP A 160 -4.55 14.19 -9.12
C ASP A 160 -3.14 14.43 -8.60
N ARG A 161 -3.05 14.81 -7.33
CA ARG A 161 -1.81 14.96 -6.57
C ARG A 161 -1.61 13.71 -5.74
N VAL A 162 -0.39 13.19 -5.69
CA VAL A 162 -0.08 11.91 -5.01
C VAL A 162 1.18 11.97 -4.17
N ILE A 163 1.21 11.14 -3.12
CA ILE A 163 2.45 10.66 -2.51
C ILE A 163 2.81 9.33 -3.17
N ALA A 164 4.05 9.21 -3.65
CA ALA A 164 4.56 8.00 -4.28
C ALA A 164 5.48 7.22 -3.34
N LEU A 165 5.19 5.95 -3.09
CA LEU A 165 6.08 5.05 -2.35
C LEU A 165 6.58 3.96 -3.30
N VAL A 166 7.88 3.98 -3.58
CA VAL A 166 8.60 2.90 -4.29
C VAL A 166 9.28 2.04 -3.24
N ASN A 167 8.69 0.87 -3.00
CA ASN A 167 9.02 0.04 -1.87
C ASN A 167 9.78 -1.22 -2.30
N ASN A 168 10.91 -1.50 -1.66
CA ASN A 168 11.61 -2.77 -1.78
C ASN A 168 10.90 -3.86 -0.96
N LEU A 169 10.67 -5.01 -1.58
CA LEU A 169 10.09 -6.18 -0.91
C LEU A 169 11.13 -7.00 -0.13
N GLY A 170 12.42 -6.67 -0.21
CA GLY A 170 13.45 -7.29 0.62
C GLY A 170 14.84 -7.11 0.04
N ALA A 171 15.06 -7.67 -1.14
CA ALA A 171 16.39 -7.87 -1.72
C ALA A 171 16.70 -7.00 -2.96
N THR A 172 15.82 -6.09 -3.37
CA THR A 172 16.08 -5.19 -4.50
C THR A 172 17.10 -4.10 -4.11
N PRO A 173 18.19 -3.91 -4.88
CA PRO A 173 19.14 -2.83 -4.63
C PRO A 173 18.49 -1.45 -4.63
N LEU A 174 18.88 -0.58 -3.68
CA LEU A 174 18.35 0.79 -3.60
C LEU A 174 18.57 1.58 -4.91
N SER A 175 19.68 1.34 -5.62
CA SER A 175 19.95 1.94 -6.92
C SER A 175 18.89 1.59 -7.98
N GLU A 176 18.36 0.37 -7.95
CA GLU A 176 17.31 -0.06 -8.88
C GLU A 176 15.97 0.61 -8.55
N LEU A 177 15.66 0.81 -7.27
CA LEU A 177 14.45 1.54 -6.85
C LEU A 177 14.44 2.99 -7.37
N TYR A 178 15.60 3.64 -7.47
CA TYR A 178 15.69 4.95 -8.12
C TYR A 178 15.43 4.89 -9.62
N GLY A 179 15.81 3.80 -10.29
CA GLY A 179 15.43 3.53 -11.69
C GLY A 179 13.92 3.33 -11.83
N VAL A 180 13.30 2.57 -10.92
CA VAL A 180 11.84 2.41 -10.84
C VAL A 180 11.16 3.77 -10.69
N TYR A 181 11.64 4.58 -9.73
CA TYR A 181 11.09 5.91 -9.48
C TYR A 181 11.23 6.83 -10.69
N HIS A 182 12.35 6.78 -11.41
CA HIS A 182 12.54 7.54 -12.64
C HIS A 182 11.46 7.24 -13.67
N ARG A 183 11.20 5.95 -13.95
CA ARG A 183 10.14 5.56 -14.88
C ARG A 183 8.75 5.91 -14.37
N LEU A 184 8.49 5.68 -13.08
CA LEU A 184 7.22 6.05 -12.44
C LEU A 184 6.93 7.56 -12.58
N ALA A 185 7.93 8.41 -12.35
CA ALA A 185 7.78 9.85 -12.50
C ALA A 185 7.40 10.27 -13.93
N GLN A 186 8.03 9.66 -14.95
CA GLN A 186 7.68 9.88 -16.36
C GLN A 186 6.23 9.46 -16.65
N ARG A 187 5.78 8.33 -16.10
CA ARG A 187 4.41 7.84 -16.26
C ARG A 187 3.38 8.74 -15.58
N CYS A 188 3.66 9.17 -14.36
CA CYS A 188 2.83 10.16 -13.65
C CYS A 188 2.72 11.46 -14.47
N GLU A 189 3.84 12.03 -14.93
CA GLU A 189 3.86 13.25 -15.74
C GLU A 189 3.04 13.10 -17.02
N ALA A 190 3.25 12.02 -17.79
CA ALA A 190 2.52 11.75 -19.02
C ALA A 190 1.01 11.57 -18.81
N SER A 191 0.60 11.05 -17.66
CA SER A 191 -0.82 10.92 -17.27
C SER A 191 -1.39 12.17 -16.59
N GLY A 192 -0.56 13.19 -16.31
CA GLY A 192 -0.93 14.41 -15.59
C GLY A 192 -1.19 14.18 -14.10
N ILE A 193 -0.62 13.15 -13.51
CA ILE A 193 -0.61 12.91 -12.06
C ILE A 193 0.63 13.59 -11.47
N ILE A 194 0.43 14.39 -10.42
CA ILE A 194 1.48 15.23 -9.83
C ILE A 194 2.01 14.56 -8.56
N ILE A 195 3.29 14.16 -8.56
CA ILE A 195 3.94 13.61 -7.37
C ILE A 195 4.38 14.76 -6.46
N GLU A 196 3.77 14.87 -5.27
CA GLU A 196 4.04 15.91 -4.28
C GLU A 196 5.13 15.51 -3.29
N ARG A 197 5.14 14.23 -2.88
CA ARG A 197 6.12 13.65 -1.96
C ARG A 197 6.45 12.23 -2.41
N ASN A 198 7.60 11.74 -1.97
CA ASN A 198 7.98 10.35 -2.22
C ASN A 198 8.70 9.71 -1.04
N LEU A 199 8.64 8.38 -1.00
CA LEU A 199 9.52 7.51 -0.21
C LEU A 199 10.08 6.42 -1.13
N ILE A 200 11.38 6.13 -0.98
CA ILE A 200 12.09 5.13 -1.80
C ILE A 200 12.97 4.30 -0.87
N GLY A 201 12.69 3.00 -0.74
CA GLY A 201 13.42 2.13 0.20
C GLY A 201 12.62 0.93 0.69
N SER A 202 13.09 0.28 1.76
CA SER A 202 12.44 -0.89 2.36
C SER A 202 11.49 -0.48 3.49
N TYR A 203 10.20 -0.34 3.19
CA TYR A 203 9.19 0.11 4.16
C TYR A 203 8.17 -0.98 4.51
N CYS A 204 7.82 -1.85 3.56
CA CYS A 204 6.91 -2.97 3.70
C CYS A 204 7.50 -4.18 2.96
N THR A 205 8.30 -4.97 3.65
CA THR A 205 9.08 -6.08 3.06
C THR A 205 8.39 -7.43 3.21
N SER A 206 8.78 -8.37 2.37
CA SER A 206 8.52 -9.81 2.45
C SER A 206 9.86 -10.58 2.54
N LEU A 207 10.47 -10.57 3.74
CA LEU A 207 11.75 -11.23 4.01
C LEU A 207 12.83 -10.88 2.97
N ASP A 208 13.34 -11.88 2.25
CA ASP A 208 14.38 -11.81 1.23
C ASP A 208 13.83 -11.78 -0.21
N MET A 209 12.53 -11.49 -0.39
CA MET A 209 11.91 -11.39 -1.71
C MET A 209 12.65 -10.38 -2.59
N SER A 210 13.03 -10.82 -3.78
CA SER A 210 13.60 -9.95 -4.82
C SER A 210 12.47 -9.35 -5.63
N GLY A 211 12.14 -8.10 -5.37
CA GLY A 211 10.99 -7.43 -5.95
C GLY A 211 10.73 -6.05 -5.37
N PHE A 212 9.77 -5.35 -5.94
CA PHE A 212 9.36 -4.03 -5.47
C PHE A 212 7.85 -3.84 -5.62
N SER A 213 7.31 -2.90 -4.86
CA SER A 213 5.94 -2.42 -5.04
C SER A 213 5.91 -0.91 -5.24
N ILE A 214 4.86 -0.46 -5.92
CA ILE A 214 4.53 0.95 -6.11
C ILE A 214 3.22 1.20 -5.41
N THR A 215 3.18 2.24 -4.58
CA THR A 215 1.96 2.80 -3.99
C THR A 215 1.82 4.25 -4.44
N LEU A 216 0.62 4.60 -4.91
CA LEU A 216 0.22 5.98 -5.15
C LEU A 216 -0.96 6.31 -4.25
N LEU A 217 -0.77 7.28 -3.35
CA LEU A 217 -1.81 7.78 -2.44
C LEU A 217 -2.26 9.16 -2.89
N LYS A 218 -3.50 9.31 -3.34
CA LYS A 218 -4.09 10.61 -3.68
C LYS A 218 -4.18 11.50 -2.43
N VAL A 219 -3.78 12.75 -2.57
CA VAL A 219 -3.68 13.73 -1.48
C VAL A 219 -4.27 15.09 -1.82
N ASP A 220 -4.57 15.83 -0.76
CA ASP A 220 -4.93 17.24 -0.72
C ASP A 220 -3.96 17.99 0.21
N ASP A 221 -4.13 19.30 0.36
CA ASP A 221 -3.23 20.13 1.18
C ASP A 221 -3.24 19.73 2.66
N GLU A 222 -4.42 19.35 3.18
CA GLU A 222 -4.57 18.90 4.57
C GLU A 222 -3.81 17.60 4.83
N THR A 223 -3.82 16.69 3.85
CA THR A 223 -3.08 15.43 3.91
C THR A 223 -1.57 15.67 3.79
N LEU A 224 -1.12 16.61 2.95
CA LEU A 224 0.30 16.97 2.86
C LEU A 224 0.81 17.65 4.14
N ALA A 225 -0.02 18.47 4.80
CA ALA A 225 0.35 19.03 6.10
C ALA A 225 0.59 17.95 7.17
N LEU A 226 -0.20 16.87 7.16
CA LEU A 226 0.00 15.72 8.05
C LEU A 226 1.24 14.89 7.68
N TRP A 227 1.59 14.84 6.39
CA TRP A 227 2.82 14.21 5.93
C TRP A 227 4.05 14.95 6.46
N ASP A 228 4.08 16.27 6.25
CA ASP A 228 5.20 17.14 6.63
C ASP A 228 5.32 17.34 8.15
N ALA A 229 4.27 17.01 8.92
CA ALA A 229 4.32 17.01 10.38
C ALA A 229 5.43 16.08 10.91
N PRO A 230 6.09 16.42 12.04
CA PRO A 230 7.20 15.63 12.57
C PRO A 230 6.85 14.16 12.82
N VAL A 231 7.86 13.31 12.68
CA VAL A 231 7.80 11.88 13.03
C VAL A 231 9.18 11.44 13.51
N HIS A 232 9.24 10.69 14.61
CA HIS A 232 10.49 10.20 15.19
C HIS A 232 10.36 8.72 15.53
N THR A 233 10.52 7.88 14.52
CA THR A 233 10.50 6.41 14.64
C THR A 233 11.81 5.83 14.09
N PRO A 234 12.14 4.56 14.39
CA PRO A 234 13.34 3.94 13.85
C PRO A 234 13.45 3.95 12.32
N ALA A 235 12.32 3.96 11.59
CA ALA A 235 12.28 3.83 10.13
C ALA A 235 11.82 5.12 9.39
N LEU A 236 11.07 6.01 10.06
CA LEU A 236 10.66 7.32 9.54
C LEU A 236 11.04 8.39 10.57
N ASN A 237 11.93 9.32 10.19
CA ASN A 237 12.43 10.36 11.09
C ASN A 237 12.65 11.70 10.36
N TRP A 238 11.77 12.68 10.59
CA TRP A 238 11.89 14.06 10.08
C TRP A 238 11.06 15.04 10.91
N GLY A 239 11.20 16.33 10.63
CA GLY A 239 10.70 17.41 11.47
C GLY A 239 11.66 17.68 12.63
N ASN A 240 11.70 18.92 13.12
CA ASN A 240 12.51 19.32 14.27
C ASN A 240 11.62 19.57 15.49
#